data_AF-A0A7V8NJB6-F1
#
_entry.id   AF-A0A7V8NJB6-F1
#
_cell.length_a   1.000
_cell.length_b   1.000
_cell.length_c   1.000
_cell.angle_alpha   90.00
_cell.angle_beta   90.00
_cell.angle_gamma   90.00
#
_symmetry.space_group_name_H-M   'P 1'
#
loop_
_entity.id
_entity.type
_entity.pdbx_description
1 polymer ?
#
loop_
_entity_poly.entity_id
_entity_poly.type
_entity_poly.pdbx_seq_one_letter_code
_entity_poly.pdbx_strand_id
1 'polypeptide(L)'
;MICSIPEMPDLLQAAGLPRLTTARIRQIVKNDSDFPPTIWERGRVRLWLWTEVERYFRKRKLSPGARTDLQHEHQNDAAQG
;
A
#
# COMPACT_ATOMS: atom_id res chain seq x y z
N MET A 1 2.64 -18.82 -4.18
CA MET A 1 2.98 -17.98 -5.35
C MET A 1 3.77 -16.78 -4.85
N ILE A 2 4.83 -16.41 -5.57
CA ILE A 2 5.61 -15.18 -5.29
C ILE A 2 5.11 -14.05 -6.17
N CYS A 3 5.20 -12.81 -5.72
CA CYS A 3 4.83 -11.65 -6.51
C CYS A 3 5.71 -10.44 -6.24
N SER A 4 5.68 -9.50 -7.18
CA SER A 4 6.31 -8.18 -7.13
C SER A 4 5.26 -7.07 -7.21
N ILE A 5 5.62 -5.85 -6.81
CA ILE A 5 4.71 -4.68 -6.84
C ILE A 5 4.02 -4.48 -8.20
N PRO A 6 4.69 -4.62 -9.37
CA PRO A 6 4.04 -4.49 -10.67
C PRO A 6 2.90 -5.50 -10.92
N GLU A 7 2.98 -6.70 -10.32
CA GLU A 7 2.01 -7.79 -10.52
C GLU A 7 0.83 -7.69 -9.54
N MET A 8 1.04 -7.08 -8.38
CA MET A 8 0.03 -6.98 -7.32
C MET A 8 -1.32 -6.39 -7.75
N PRO A 9 -1.42 -5.35 -8.62
CA PRO A 9 -2.71 -4.84 -9.08
C PRO A 9 -3.60 -5.91 -9.72
N ASP A 10 -3.02 -6.73 -10.60
CA ASP A 10 -3.77 -7.74 -11.34
C ASP A 10 -4.09 -8.94 -10.45
N LEU A 11 -3.17 -9.31 -9.55
CA LEU A 11 -3.41 -10.33 -8.52
C LEU A 11 -4.52 -9.93 -7.54
N LEU A 12 -4.59 -8.65 -7.14
CA LEU A 12 -5.67 -8.13 -6.30
C LEU A 12 -7.01 -8.26 -7.02
N GLN A 13 -7.07 -7.83 -8.29
CA GLN A 13 -8.29 -7.93 -9.09
C GLN A 13 -8.72 -9.40 -9.28
N ALA A 14 -7.78 -10.30 -9.58
CA ALA A 14 -8.03 -11.73 -9.73
C ALA A 14 -8.53 -12.38 -8.43
N ALA A 15 -8.12 -11.87 -7.27
CA ALA A 15 -8.58 -12.33 -5.96
C ALA A 15 -9.93 -11.72 -5.50
N GLY A 16 -10.57 -10.91 -6.35
CA GLY A 16 -11.83 -10.22 -6.02
C GLY A 16 -11.66 -9.05 -5.06
N LEU A 17 -10.45 -8.50 -4.92
CA LEU A 17 -10.14 -7.33 -4.11
C LEU A 17 -10.14 -6.06 -4.96
N PRO A 18 -10.37 -4.87 -4.35
CA PRO A 18 -10.23 -3.60 -5.05
C PRO A 18 -8.84 -3.47 -5.69
N ARG A 19 -8.82 -3.21 -7.00
CA ARG A 19 -7.58 -2.98 -7.74
C ARG A 19 -6.94 -1.66 -7.29
N LEU A 20 -5.68 -1.73 -6.86
CA LEU A 20 -4.88 -0.57 -6.48
C LEU A 20 -3.85 -0.24 -7.55
N THR A 21 -3.45 1.03 -7.63
CA THR A 21 -2.34 1.44 -8.50
C THR A 21 -1.00 0.99 -7.89
N THR A 22 0.00 0.74 -8.74
CA THR A 22 1.36 0.41 -8.29
C THR A 22 1.95 1.50 -7.38
N ALA A 23 1.64 2.77 -7.64
CA ALA A 23 2.04 3.88 -6.77
C ALA A 23 1.43 3.78 -5.38
N ARG A 24 0.13 3.45 -5.28
CA ARG A 24 -0.54 3.27 -3.98
C ARG A 24 0.04 2.09 -3.21
N ILE A 25 0.34 0.99 -3.90
CA ILE A 25 0.97 -0.19 -3.32
C ILE A 25 2.36 0.16 -2.76
N ARG A 26 3.17 0.92 -3.52
CA ARG A 26 4.48 1.41 -3.03
C ARG A 26 4.35 2.26 -1.76
N GLN A 27 3.35 3.15 -1.70
CA GLN A 27 3.10 3.96 -0.50
C GLN A 27 2.75 3.09 0.71
N ILE A 28 1.89 2.08 0.52
CA ILE A 28 1.51 1.14 1.58
C ILE A 28 2.74 0.37 2.07
N VAL A 29 3.50 -0.23 1.16
CA VAL A 29 4.74 -0.97 1.48
C VAL A 29 5.74 -0.10 2.25
N LYS A 30 5.80 1.21 1.95
CA LYS A 30 6.72 2.14 2.61
C LYS A 30 6.23 2.58 4.00
N ASN A 31 4.94 2.82 4.15
CA ASN A 31 4.39 3.56 5.29
C ASN A 31 3.66 2.66 6.30
N ASP A 32 3.34 1.42 5.94
CA ASP A 32 2.56 0.51 6.77
C ASP A 32 3.46 -0.60 7.32
N SER A 33 3.76 -0.53 8.62
CA SER A 33 4.60 -1.51 9.31
C SER A 33 3.98 -2.90 9.39
N ASP A 34 2.65 -3.02 9.23
CA ASP A 34 1.94 -4.29 9.23
C ASP A 34 1.93 -4.95 7.85
N PHE A 35 2.50 -4.30 6.83
CA PHE A 35 2.63 -4.88 5.51
C PHE A 35 3.56 -6.10 5.56
N PRO A 36 3.24 -7.20 4.85
CA PRO A 36 4.06 -8.41 4.87
C PRO A 36 5.53 -8.16 4.52
N PRO A 37 6.47 -8.82 5.23
CA PRO A 37 7.88 -8.71 4.91
C PRO A 37 8.18 -9.33 3.54
N THR A 38 9.24 -8.85 2.90
CA THR A 38 9.75 -9.45 1.67
C THR A 38 10.42 -10.79 1.96
N ILE A 39 10.22 -11.77 1.07
CA ILE A 39 10.97 -13.03 1.09
C ILE A 39 12.31 -12.95 0.37
N TRP A 40 12.48 -11.93 -0.47
CA TRP A 40 13.71 -11.71 -1.21
C TRP A 40 13.81 -10.25 -1.64
N GLU A 41 15.01 -9.68 -1.51
CA GLU A 41 15.34 -8.34 -1.97
C GLU A 41 16.72 -8.32 -2.64
N ARG A 42 16.81 -7.62 -3.78
CA ARG A 42 18.10 -7.30 -4.43
C ARG A 42 17.98 -5.96 -5.14
N GLY A 43 18.68 -4.96 -4.61
CA GLY A 43 18.62 -3.60 -5.13
C GLY A 43 17.19 -3.06 -5.08
N ARG A 44 16.61 -2.77 -6.25
CA ARG A 44 15.23 -2.25 -6.36
C ARG A 44 14.16 -3.33 -6.50
N VAL A 45 14.57 -4.60 -6.65
CA VAL A 45 13.64 -5.70 -6.81
C VAL A 45 13.31 -6.25 -5.42
N ARG A 46 12.02 -6.37 -5.16
CA ARG A 46 11.45 -6.90 -3.92
C ARG A 46 10.38 -7.91 -4.27
N LEU A 47 10.38 -9.04 -3.57
CA LEU A 47 9.43 -10.13 -3.78
C LEU A 47 8.75 -10.50 -2.46
N TRP A 48 7.47 -10.83 -2.55
CA TRP A 48 6.62 -11.21 -1.44
C TRP A 48 5.95 -12.55 -1.68
N LEU A 49 5.49 -13.19 -0.61
CA LEU A 49 4.54 -14.28 -0.69
C LEU A 49 3.14 -13.71 -0.93
N TRP A 50 2.55 -14.07 -2.08
CA TRP A 50 1.22 -13.59 -2.44
C TRP A 50 0.16 -13.92 -1.37
N THR A 51 0.24 -15.09 -0.75
CA THR A 51 -0.71 -15.52 0.29
C THR A 51 -0.73 -14.60 1.50
N GLU A 52 0.40 -13.98 1.85
CA GLU A 52 0.50 -13.03 2.96
C GLU A 52 -0.02 -11.65 2.55
N VAL A 53 0.35 -11.21 1.33
CA VAL A 53 -0.13 -9.96 0.73
C VAL A 53 -1.65 -9.97 0.59
N GLU A 54 -2.21 -11.06 0.06
CA GLU A 54 -3.65 -11.25 -0.08
C GLU A 54 -4.36 -11.19 1.27
N ARG A 55 -3.85 -11.93 2.28
CA ARG A 55 -4.40 -11.92 3.64
C ARG A 55 -4.39 -10.52 4.23
N TYR A 56 -3.31 -9.77 4.03
CA TYR A 56 -3.20 -8.40 4.48
C TYR A 56 -4.28 -7.51 3.84
N PHE A 57 -4.45 -7.56 2.52
CA PHE A 57 -5.46 -6.75 1.83
C PHE A 57 -6.90 -7.19 2.11
N ARG A 58 -7.16 -8.48 2.40
CA ARG A 58 -8.47 -8.97 2.85
C ARG A 58 -8.84 -8.46 4.25
N LYS A 59 -7.86 -8.42 5.17
CA LYS A 59 -8.06 -7.91 6.54
C LYS A 59 -8.20 -6.40 6.58
N ARG A 60 -7.51 -5.70 5.68
CA ARG A 60 -7.62 -4.25 5.54
C ARG A 60 -9.01 -3.93 5.01
N LYS A 61 -9.87 -3.33 5.86
CA LYS A 61 -11.09 -2.67 5.37
C LYS A 61 -10.66 -1.55 4.42
N LEU A 62 -10.62 -1.85 3.13
CA LEU A 62 -10.48 -0.85 2.07
C LEU A 62 -11.81 -0.10 2.02
N SER A 63 -12.04 0.79 3.00
CA SER A 63 -13.26 1.59 3.05
C SER A 63 -13.37 2.38 1.74
N PRO A 64 -14.47 2.24 0.98
CA PRO A 64 -14.68 2.95 -0.30
C PRO A 64 -14.78 4.49 -0.19
N GLY A 65 -14.44 5.08 0.96
CA GLY A 65 -14.52 6.51 1.26
C GLY A 65 -13.27 7.10 1.91
N ALA A 66 -12.15 6.37 2.00
CA ALA A 66 -10.88 6.93 2.44
C ALA A 66 -10.30 7.83 1.32
N ARG A 67 -10.88 9.03 1.18
CA ARG A 67 -10.31 10.13 0.39
C ARG A 67 -8.86 10.35 0.84
N THR A 68 -7.92 10.15 -0.08
CA THR A 68 -6.53 10.63 0.05
C THR A 68 -6.42 12.11 -0.28
N ASP A 69 -7.31 12.94 0.28
CA ASP A 69 -7.25 14.39 0.15
C ASP A 69 -7.24 14.99 1.56
N LEU A 70 -6.31 15.91 1.80
CA LEU A 70 -5.98 16.59 3.07
C LEU A 70 -4.94 15.91 3.98
N GLN A 71 -3.69 15.89 3.51
CA GLN A 71 -2.54 16.26 4.36
C GLN A 71 -1.62 17.17 3.55
N HIS A 72 -1.98 18.44 3.45
CA HIS A 72 -1.05 19.55 3.32
C HIS A 72 -1.35 20.49 4.50
N GLU A 73 -0.96 20.04 5.68
CA GLU A 73 -0.84 20.94 6.83
C GLU A 73 0.53 21.62 6.69
N HIS A 74 0.53 22.86 6.22
CA HIS A 74 1.63 23.78 6.50
C HIS A 74 1.13 24.81 7.51
N GLN A 75 1.55 24.54 8.75
CA GLN A 75 1.47 25.38 9.91
C GLN A 75 2.52 26.50 9.85
N ASN A 76 2.11 27.73 10.16
CA ASN A 76 2.86 28.79 10.87
C ASN A 76 2.11 30.11 10.70
N ASP A 77 2.10 31.06 11.62
CA ASP A 77 2.15 31.15 13.08
C ASP A 77 1.89 32.64 13.38
N ALA A 78 1.44 32.95 14.60
CA ALA A 78 1.49 34.23 15.31
C ALA A 78 1.49 35.59 14.56
N ALA A 79 0.56 36.47 14.94
CA ALA A 79 0.88 37.55 15.90
C ALA A 79 -0.30 38.54 16.07
N GLN A 80 -0.35 39.08 17.28
CA GLN A 80 -1.31 40.01 17.87
C GLN A 80 -1.36 41.39 17.18
N GLY A 81 -2.47 42.10 17.36
CA GLY A 81 -2.66 43.52 17.00
C GLY A 81 -4.10 43.95 17.11
#